data_AF-A0A6I8MA10-F1
#
_entry.id   AF-A0A6I8MA10-F1
#
_cell.length_a   1.000
_cell.length_b   1.000
_cell.length_c   1.000
_cell.angle_alpha   90.00
_cell.angle_beta   90.00
_cell.angle_gamma   90.00
#
_symmetry.space_group_name_H-M   'P 1'
#
loop_
_entity.id
_entity.type
_entity.pdbx_description
1 polymer ?
#
loop_
_entity_poly.entity_id
_entity_poly.type
_entity_poly.pdbx_seq_one_letter_code
_entity_poly.pdbx_strand_id
1 'polypeptide(L)'
;MKLNKVKKTLLGLGLVLSFASCSAATNGEQVKNENVQTKAVKENPVKESVAKFESVFGITTEFKIIEKLTEGMANPEVKIEAKSYNQDGKLVDLRKAFVNEETKKFFTEDIQKIVKQDKTGKYFNDAKVNLDDAVMILNGKNLIFVFPQYVLGPHSSGLLEFSYQLVK
;
A
#
# COMPACT_ATOMS: atom_id res chain seq x y z
N MET A 1 8.11 -22.87 16.17
CA MET A 1 8.79 -21.73 15.53
C MET A 1 8.91 -20.63 16.59
N LYS A 2 10.13 -20.34 17.10
CA LYS A 2 10.34 -19.35 18.16
C LYS A 2 10.41 -17.95 17.54
N LEU A 3 9.65 -17.01 18.10
CA LEU A 3 9.49 -15.63 17.61
C LEU A 3 10.83 -14.87 17.59
N ASN A 4 11.14 -14.21 16.48
CA ASN A 4 12.33 -13.40 16.33
C ASN A 4 12.14 -12.03 17.01
N LYS A 5 13.19 -11.56 17.69
CA LYS A 5 13.23 -10.27 18.38
C LYS A 5 13.26 -9.13 17.35
N VAL A 6 12.27 -8.23 17.38
CA VAL A 6 12.33 -6.96 16.63
C VAL A 6 13.38 -6.07 17.31
N LYS A 7 14.55 -5.87 16.69
CA LYS A 7 15.52 -4.87 17.14
C LYS A 7 15.24 -3.54 16.43
N LYS A 8 15.25 -2.48 17.23
CA LYS A 8 15.05 -1.09 16.81
C LYS A 8 16.20 -0.65 15.91
N THR A 9 15.99 -0.67 14.60
CA THR A 9 16.89 -0.01 13.64
C THR A 9 16.11 1.17 13.08
N LEU A 10 16.36 2.35 13.63
CA LEU A 10 15.71 3.60 13.25
C LEU A 10 16.28 4.04 11.89
N LEU A 11 15.78 3.48 10.80
CA LEU A 11 16.01 3.98 9.44
C LEU A 11 14.82 4.85 9.06
N GLY A 12 14.71 5.99 9.73
CA GLY A 12 13.87 7.09 9.29
C GLY A 12 14.53 7.76 8.09
N LEU A 13 14.29 7.23 6.89
CA LEU A 13 14.37 8.00 5.65
C LEU A 13 13.58 7.24 4.58
N GLY A 14 12.53 7.87 4.06
CA GLY A 14 11.59 7.29 3.12
C GLY A 14 12.30 6.71 1.89
N LEU A 15 12.27 5.39 1.77
CA LEU A 15 12.57 4.72 0.53
C LEU A 15 11.36 4.95 -0.38
N VAL A 16 11.46 5.88 -1.33
CA VAL A 16 10.44 6.04 -2.37
C VAL A 16 10.44 4.75 -3.19
N LEU A 17 9.43 3.91 -3.02
CA LEU A 17 9.18 2.80 -3.92
C LEU A 17 8.81 3.39 -5.29
N SER A 18 9.80 3.48 -6.18
CA SER A 18 9.57 3.80 -7.59
C SER A 18 8.85 2.62 -8.24
N PHE A 19 7.52 2.66 -8.26
CA PHE A 19 6.69 1.67 -8.93
C PHE A 19 6.83 1.84 -10.45
N ALA A 20 7.59 0.94 -11.09
CA ALA A 20 7.56 0.81 -12.55
C ALA A 20 6.23 0.14 -12.93
N SER A 21 5.25 0.94 -13.36
CA SER A 21 3.97 0.43 -13.85
C SER A 21 4.19 -0.30 -15.19
N CYS A 22 3.92 -1.60 -15.25
CA CYS A 22 3.74 -2.31 -16.51
C CYS A 22 2.27 -2.18 -16.93
N SER A 23 1.97 -1.30 -17.89
CA SER A 23 0.61 -1.11 -18.39
C SER A 23 0.25 -2.25 -19.36
N ALA A 24 -0.60 -3.18 -18.93
CA ALA A 24 -1.25 -4.10 -19.85
C ALA A 24 -2.40 -3.38 -20.56
N ALA A 25 -2.15 -2.87 -21.76
CA ALA A 25 -3.19 -2.35 -22.65
C ALA A 25 -3.95 -3.53 -23.28
N THR A 26 -5.22 -3.70 -22.95
CA THR A 26 -6.11 -4.62 -23.68
C THR A 26 -6.58 -3.94 -24.96
N ASN A 27 -6.01 -4.33 -26.10
CA ASN A 27 -6.50 -3.94 -27.42
C ASN A 27 -7.85 -4.61 -27.66
N GLY A 28 -8.92 -3.81 -27.68
CA GLY A 28 -10.25 -4.24 -28.11
C GLY A 28 -10.30 -4.33 -29.64
N GLU A 29 -10.57 -5.53 -30.13
CA GLU A 29 -10.83 -5.85 -31.54
C GLU A 29 -12.16 -5.22 -31.99
N GLN A 30 -12.14 -4.48 -33.09
CA GLN A 30 -13.33 -3.86 -33.69
C GLN A 30 -14.21 -4.91 -34.37
N VAL A 31 -15.48 -4.98 -34.00
CA VAL A 31 -16.53 -5.57 -34.84
C VAL A 31 -17.67 -4.57 -35.00
N LYS A 32 -17.92 -4.17 -36.25
CA LYS A 32 -19.04 -3.33 -36.69
C LYS A 32 -20.37 -4.08 -36.49
N ASN A 33 -21.35 -3.45 -35.84
CA ASN A 33 -22.74 -3.51 -36.30
C ASN A 33 -23.61 -2.39 -35.72
N GLU A 34 -24.70 -2.13 -36.42
CA GLU A 34 -25.40 -0.86 -36.57
C GLU A 34 -26.35 -0.47 -35.42
N ASN A 35 -26.46 0.84 -35.22
CA ASN A 35 -27.63 1.60 -34.76
C ASN A 35 -28.37 1.14 -33.48
N VAL A 36 -27.77 1.38 -32.32
CA VAL A 36 -28.51 1.63 -31.08
C VAL A 36 -27.87 2.85 -30.41
N GLN A 37 -28.65 3.92 -30.21
CA GLN A 37 -28.28 5.01 -29.29
C GLN A 37 -28.29 4.47 -27.86
N THR A 38 -27.24 3.73 -27.48
CA THR A 38 -26.88 3.61 -26.08
C THR A 38 -26.08 4.85 -25.73
N LYS A 39 -26.56 5.62 -24.75
CA LYS A 39 -25.68 6.59 -24.07
C LYS A 39 -24.43 5.81 -23.70
N ALA A 40 -23.29 6.15 -24.31
CA ALA A 40 -22.01 5.64 -23.88
C ALA A 40 -21.90 5.98 -22.41
N VAL A 41 -22.08 4.98 -21.54
CA VAL A 41 -21.56 5.06 -20.19
C VAL A 41 -20.07 5.22 -20.43
N LYS A 42 -19.56 6.45 -20.29
CA LYS A 42 -18.12 6.69 -20.23
C LYS A 42 -17.66 5.88 -19.03
N GLU A 43 -17.20 4.67 -19.27
CA GLU A 43 -16.49 3.90 -18.27
C GLU A 43 -15.25 4.72 -17.95
N ASN A 44 -15.28 5.32 -16.76
CA ASN A 44 -14.17 6.06 -16.23
C ASN A 44 -12.94 5.15 -16.22
N PRO A 45 -11.79 5.57 -16.77
CA PRO A 45 -10.64 4.72 -16.89
C PRO A 45 -10.18 4.27 -15.49
N VAL A 46 -10.15 2.95 -15.28
CA VAL A 46 -9.52 2.33 -14.11
C VAL A 46 -8.09 2.00 -14.49
N LYS A 47 -7.13 2.55 -13.76
CA LYS A 47 -5.71 2.25 -13.95
C LYS A 47 -5.24 1.40 -12.78
N GLU A 48 -4.69 0.23 -13.09
CA GLU A 48 -4.12 -0.68 -12.11
C GLU A 48 -2.60 -0.72 -12.26
N SER A 49 -1.89 -0.60 -11.14
CA SER A 49 -0.45 -0.80 -11.05
C SER A 49 -0.15 -1.90 -10.05
N VAL A 50 0.64 -2.89 -10.44
CA VAL A 50 1.00 -4.04 -9.60
C VAL A 50 2.50 -4.07 -9.40
N ALA A 51 2.92 -4.24 -8.15
CA ALA A 51 4.31 -4.45 -7.76
C ALA A 51 4.44 -5.73 -6.93
N LYS A 52 5.54 -6.45 -7.13
CA LYS A 52 5.86 -7.66 -6.36
C LYS A 52 7.11 -7.42 -5.53
N PHE A 53 7.05 -7.87 -4.28
CA PHE A 53 8.12 -7.73 -3.30
C PHE A 53 8.48 -9.09 -2.74
N GLU A 54 9.76 -9.44 -2.79
CA GLU A 54 10.26 -10.69 -2.25
C GLU A 54 10.95 -10.45 -0.91
N SER A 55 10.62 -11.26 0.08
CA SER A 55 11.25 -11.21 1.40
C SER A 55 12.31 -12.29 1.59
N VAL A 56 13.25 -12.06 2.52
CA VAL A 56 14.24 -13.07 2.92
C VAL A 56 13.62 -14.25 3.70
N PHE A 57 12.33 -14.17 4.01
CA PHE A 57 11.57 -15.18 4.73
C PHE A 57 10.82 -16.13 3.79
N GLY A 58 11.02 -16.02 2.47
CA GLY A 58 10.34 -16.85 1.47
C GLY A 58 8.87 -16.46 1.27
N ILE A 59 8.51 -15.22 1.58
CA ILE A 59 7.18 -14.65 1.32
C ILE A 59 7.31 -13.63 0.19
N THR A 60 6.41 -13.71 -0.78
CA THR A 60 6.23 -12.72 -1.85
C THR A 60 4.95 -11.94 -1.60
N THR A 61 5.03 -10.61 -1.54
CA THR A 61 3.88 -9.72 -1.46
C THR A 61 3.58 -9.09 -2.81
N GLU A 62 2.37 -9.29 -3.32
CA GLU A 62 1.81 -8.52 -4.42
C GLU A 62 1.05 -7.31 -3.87
N PHE A 63 1.52 -6.12 -4.22
CA PHE A 63 0.90 -4.85 -3.87
C PHE A 63 0.24 -4.25 -5.11
N LYS A 64 -0.99 -3.76 -4.96
CA LYS A 64 -1.76 -3.15 -6.03
C LYS A 64 -2.17 -1.74 -5.66
N ILE A 65 -2.04 -0.83 -6.61
CA ILE A 65 -2.63 0.50 -6.59
C ILE A 65 -3.68 0.54 -7.69
N ILE A 66 -4.91 0.91 -7.32
CA ILE A 66 -6.05 1.02 -8.21
C ILE A 66 -6.48 2.48 -8.20
N GLU A 67 -6.37 3.14 -9.35
CA GLU A 67 -6.74 4.54 -9.54
C GLU A 67 -8.03 4.60 -10.36
N LYS A 68 -9.06 5.29 -9.86
CA LYS A 68 -10.34 5.47 -10.55
C LYS A 68 -10.70 6.95 -10.62
N LEU A 69 -10.75 7.52 -11.83
CA LEU A 69 -11.16 8.91 -12.02
C LEU A 69 -12.67 9.00 -12.26
N THR A 70 -13.45 9.31 -11.22
CA THR A 70 -14.91 9.50 -11.38
C THR A 70 -15.23 10.83 -12.07
N GLU A 71 -16.23 10.84 -12.95
CA GLU A 71 -16.68 12.07 -13.64
C GLU A 71 -17.04 13.17 -12.64
N GLY A 72 -16.55 14.39 -12.89
CA GLY A 72 -16.73 15.54 -12.00
C GLY A 72 -15.74 15.64 -10.84
N MET A 73 -14.84 14.66 -10.67
CA MET A 73 -13.76 14.71 -9.68
C MET A 73 -12.48 15.32 -10.27
N ALA A 74 -11.79 16.14 -9.48
CA ALA A 74 -10.52 16.75 -9.87
C ALA A 74 -9.33 15.76 -9.83
N ASN A 75 -9.39 14.77 -8.95
CA ASN A 75 -8.34 13.77 -8.74
C ASN A 75 -8.95 12.36 -8.77
N PRO A 76 -8.18 11.33 -9.20
CA PRO A 76 -8.61 9.95 -9.08
C PRO A 76 -8.69 9.51 -7.62
N GLU A 77 -9.65 8.65 -7.32
CA GLU A 77 -9.68 7.88 -6.09
C GLU A 77 -8.59 6.79 -6.16
N VAL A 78 -7.76 6.72 -5.12
CA VAL A 78 -6.67 5.74 -5.03
C VAL A 78 -7.00 4.71 -3.96
N LYS A 79 -7.14 3.45 -4.36
CA LYS A 79 -7.27 2.29 -3.47
C LYS A 79 -5.98 1.48 -3.51
N ILE A 80 -5.57 0.96 -2.35
CA ILE A 80 -4.41 0.08 -2.24
C ILE A 80 -4.81 -1.29 -1.69
N GLU A 81 -4.18 -2.34 -2.19
CA GLU A 81 -4.39 -3.72 -1.75
C GLU A 81 -3.05 -4.45 -1.67
N ALA A 82 -2.94 -5.43 -0.75
CA ALA A 82 -1.78 -6.31 -0.67
C ALA A 82 -2.21 -7.75 -0.42
N LYS A 83 -1.60 -8.70 -1.14
CA LYS A 83 -1.72 -10.14 -0.90
C LYS A 83 -0.34 -10.75 -0.79
N SER A 84 -0.14 -11.62 0.19
CA SER A 84 1.16 -12.25 0.42
C SER A 84 1.07 -13.76 0.29
N TYR A 85 2.10 -14.38 -0.24
CA TYR A 85 2.16 -15.80 -0.55
C TYR A 85 3.47 -16.40 -0.07
N ASN A 86 3.46 -17.62 0.45
CA ASN A 86 4.69 -18.38 0.74
C ASN A 86 5.26 -19.00 -0.55
N GLN A 87 6.40 -19.69 -0.44
CA GLN A 87 7.06 -20.38 -1.57
C GLN A 87 6.19 -21.46 -2.23
N ASP A 88 5.18 -22.00 -1.53
CA ASP A 88 4.23 -22.97 -2.08
C ASP A 88 3.02 -22.30 -2.76
N GLY A 89 3.01 -20.97 -2.86
CA GLY A 89 1.89 -20.20 -3.41
C GLY A 89 0.68 -20.08 -2.47
N LYS A 90 0.79 -20.47 -1.19
CA LYS A 90 -0.29 -20.35 -0.20
C LYS A 90 -0.37 -18.94 0.35
N LEU A 91 -1.58 -18.42 0.50
CA LEU A 91 -1.84 -17.12 1.11
C LEU A 91 -1.29 -17.06 2.54
N VAL A 92 -0.60 -15.96 2.86
CA VAL A 92 -0.05 -15.65 4.18
C VAL A 92 -0.67 -14.34 4.67
N ASP A 93 -1.27 -14.40 5.86
CA ASP A 93 -1.72 -13.22 6.57
C ASP A 93 -0.54 -12.61 7.34
N LEU A 94 0.05 -11.56 6.77
CA LEU A 94 1.19 -10.87 7.38
C LEU A 94 0.84 -10.27 8.75
N ARG A 95 -0.41 -9.83 8.96
CA ARG A 95 -0.84 -9.26 10.23
C ARG A 95 -0.77 -10.34 11.31
N LYS A 96 -1.34 -11.51 11.06
CA LYS A 96 -1.23 -12.66 12.00
C LYS A 96 0.21 -13.13 12.21
N ALA A 97 1.05 -13.03 11.18
CA ALA A 97 2.43 -13.51 11.26
C ALA A 97 3.38 -12.57 12.02
N PHE A 98 3.18 -11.25 11.92
CA PHE A 98 4.14 -10.26 12.42
C PHE A 98 3.56 -9.24 13.42
N VAL A 99 2.24 -9.19 13.58
CA VAL A 99 1.56 -8.20 14.42
C VAL A 99 0.73 -8.92 15.48
N ASN A 100 1.26 -8.93 16.70
CA ASN A 100 0.54 -9.22 17.94
C ASN A 100 0.20 -7.92 18.68
N GLU A 101 -0.50 -7.99 19.81
CA GLU A 101 -0.88 -6.79 20.58
C GLU A 101 0.31 -5.89 20.97
N GLU A 102 1.42 -6.49 21.41
CA GLU A 102 2.61 -5.74 21.82
C GLU A 102 3.25 -4.99 20.64
N THR A 103 3.45 -5.67 19.53
CA THR A 103 4.03 -5.09 18.32
C THR A 103 3.09 -4.10 17.65
N LYS A 104 1.76 -4.36 17.65
CA LYS A 104 0.74 -3.41 17.18
C LYS A 104 0.83 -2.10 17.94
N LYS A 105 0.87 -2.17 19.28
CA LYS A 105 1.05 -1.00 20.13
C LYS A 105 2.35 -0.27 19.81
N PHE A 106 3.47 -1.00 19.74
CA PHE A 106 4.77 -0.44 19.40
C PHE A 106 4.76 0.32 18.07
N PHE A 107 4.29 -0.29 16.98
CA PHE A 107 4.25 0.36 15.66
C PHE A 107 3.32 1.57 15.66
N THR A 108 2.15 1.45 16.30
CA THR A 108 1.19 2.56 16.36
C THR A 108 1.79 3.77 17.09
N GLU A 109 2.42 3.57 18.25
CA GLU A 109 3.04 4.64 19.03
C GLU A 109 4.25 5.26 18.31
N ASP A 110 5.08 4.45 17.67
CA ASP A 110 6.26 4.92 16.93
C ASP A 110 5.87 5.74 15.70
N ILE A 111 4.94 5.24 14.88
CA ILE A 111 4.38 5.98 13.73
C ILE A 111 3.71 7.27 14.20
N GLN A 112 2.92 7.22 15.28
CA GLN A 112 2.24 8.41 15.82
C GLN A 112 3.25 9.47 16.27
N LYS A 113 4.40 9.05 16.82
CA LYS A 113 5.48 9.96 17.18
C LYS A 113 6.11 10.60 15.95
N ILE A 114 6.40 9.82 14.90
CA ILE A 114 6.93 10.34 13.62
C ILE A 114 5.98 11.39 13.04
N VAL A 115 4.69 11.05 12.95
CA VAL A 115 3.63 11.94 12.45
C VAL A 115 3.55 13.26 13.24
N LYS A 116 3.61 13.20 14.58
CA LYS A 116 3.54 14.40 15.44
C LYS A 116 4.79 15.27 15.41
N GLN A 117 5.95 14.68 15.11
CA GLN A 117 7.23 15.40 15.09
C GLN A 117 7.52 16.04 13.74
N ASP A 118 6.83 15.61 12.68
CA ASP A 118 6.95 16.21 11.36
C ASP A 118 6.42 17.64 11.34
N LYS A 119 7.16 18.54 10.68
CA LYS A 119 6.81 19.96 10.53
C LYS A 119 6.72 20.38 9.07
N THR A 120 6.76 19.42 8.13
CA THR A 120 6.80 19.73 6.70
C THR A 120 5.41 19.85 6.09
N GLY A 121 4.35 19.66 6.88
CA GLY A 121 2.97 19.62 6.42
C GLY A 121 2.62 18.32 5.68
N LYS A 122 3.46 17.27 5.81
CA LYS A 122 3.24 15.98 5.16
C LYS A 122 2.06 15.22 5.78
N TYR A 123 1.75 15.48 7.04
CA TYR A 123 0.69 14.82 7.79
C TYR A 123 -0.37 15.83 8.26
N PHE A 124 -1.58 15.36 8.57
CA PHE A 124 -2.57 16.20 9.23
C PHE A 124 -2.15 16.49 10.68
N ASN A 125 -2.43 17.70 11.15
CA ASN A 125 -2.08 18.12 12.52
C ASN A 125 -2.76 17.25 13.60
N ASP A 126 -3.93 16.71 13.30
CA ASP A 126 -4.75 15.86 14.16
C ASP A 126 -4.77 14.38 13.73
N ALA A 127 -3.85 13.98 12.83
CA ALA A 127 -3.75 12.61 12.35
C ALA A 127 -3.65 11.61 13.52
N LYS A 128 -4.58 10.65 13.54
CA LYS A 128 -4.60 9.52 14.47
C LYS A 128 -4.16 8.26 13.75
N VAL A 129 -3.08 7.66 14.21
CA VAL A 129 -2.57 6.43 13.62
C VAL A 129 -3.41 5.26 14.09
N ASN A 130 -3.98 4.54 13.12
CA ASN A 130 -4.57 3.22 13.33
C ASN A 130 -3.95 2.23 12.35
N LEU A 131 -3.20 1.26 12.88
CA LEU A 131 -2.46 0.30 12.07
C LEU A 131 -3.37 -0.62 11.23
N ASP A 132 -4.66 -0.72 11.55
CA ASP A 132 -5.62 -1.50 10.77
C ASP A 132 -5.99 -0.82 9.43
N ASP A 133 -5.75 0.49 9.31
CA ASP A 133 -5.96 1.23 8.06
C ASP A 133 -4.81 1.04 7.06
N ALA A 134 -3.68 0.50 7.51
CA ALA A 134 -2.51 0.25 6.68
C ALA A 134 -2.56 -1.14 6.02
N VAL A 135 -2.13 -1.20 4.76
CA VAL A 135 -1.74 -2.47 4.13
C VAL A 135 -0.27 -2.77 4.44
N MET A 136 0.05 -4.06 4.54
CA MET A 136 1.38 -4.54 4.92
C MET A 136 2.09 -5.12 3.70
N ILE A 137 3.35 -4.72 3.51
CA ILE A 137 4.25 -5.23 2.49
C ILE A 137 5.48 -5.83 3.18
N LEU A 138 5.92 -7.01 2.74
CA LEU A 138 7.20 -7.58 3.18
C LEU A 138 8.20 -7.54 2.02
N ASN A 139 9.22 -6.68 2.15
CA ASN A 139 10.24 -6.46 1.13
C ASN A 139 11.63 -6.69 1.72
N GLY A 140 12.34 -7.73 1.26
CA GLY A 140 13.59 -8.17 1.84
C GLY A 140 13.44 -8.50 3.33
N LYS A 141 14.06 -7.70 4.19
CA LYS A 141 13.93 -7.80 5.66
C LYS A 141 12.93 -6.80 6.25
N ASN A 142 12.30 -5.98 5.43
CA ASN A 142 11.51 -4.86 5.90
C ASN A 142 10.03 -5.19 5.87
N LEU A 143 9.37 -4.99 7.01
CA LEU A 143 7.93 -4.88 7.10
C LEU A 143 7.55 -3.42 6.87
N ILE A 144 6.73 -3.16 5.86
CA ILE A 144 6.34 -1.80 5.45
C ILE A 144 4.83 -1.67 5.64
N PHE A 145 4.42 -0.64 6.39
CA PHE A 145 3.03 -0.21 6.50
C PHE A 145 2.77 0.91 5.51
N VAL A 146 1.83 0.70 4.59
CA VAL A 146 1.42 1.70 3.60
C VAL A 146 0.00 2.15 3.94
N PHE A 147 -0.16 3.45 4.21
CA PHE A 147 -1.45 4.05 4.51
C PHE A 147 -2.08 4.60 3.23
N PRO A 148 -3.39 4.38 3.02
CA PRO A 148 -4.14 5.01 1.94
C PRO A 148 -4.05 6.54 2.01
N GLN A 149 -4.28 7.19 0.87
CA GLN A 149 -4.39 8.65 0.81
C GLN A 149 -5.47 9.15 1.77
N TYR A 150 -5.30 10.37 2.29
CA TYR A 150 -6.23 11.02 3.22
C TYR A 150 -6.39 10.36 4.59
N VAL A 151 -5.67 9.27 4.90
CA VAL A 151 -5.73 8.66 6.24
C VAL A 151 -4.84 9.42 7.22
N LEU A 152 -3.58 9.66 6.88
CA LEU A 152 -2.62 10.33 7.77
C LEU A 152 -2.19 11.72 7.27
N GLY A 153 -2.48 12.07 6.01
CA GLY A 153 -2.06 13.33 5.42
C GLY A 153 -2.88 13.68 4.17
N PRO A 154 -2.71 14.91 3.65
CA PRO A 154 -3.44 15.38 2.48
C PRO A 154 -3.07 14.60 1.21
N HIS A 155 -3.89 14.74 0.16
CA HIS A 155 -3.66 14.10 -1.15
C HIS A 155 -2.22 14.28 -1.67
N SER A 156 -1.69 15.50 -1.54
CA SER A 156 -0.35 15.88 -2.02
C SER A 156 0.78 15.10 -1.36
N SER A 157 0.54 14.47 -0.22
CA SER A 157 1.51 13.61 0.45
C SER A 157 1.61 12.22 -0.16
N GLY A 158 0.68 11.86 -1.07
CA GLY A 158 0.62 10.54 -1.68
C GLY A 158 0.29 9.43 -0.66
N LEU A 159 0.80 8.23 -0.93
CA LEU A 159 0.75 7.11 0.01
C LEU A 159 1.85 7.27 1.05
N LEU A 160 1.49 7.08 2.32
CA LEU A 160 2.41 7.28 3.43
C LEU A 160 2.96 5.94 3.91
N GLU A 161 4.28 5.80 3.91
CA GLU A 161 4.97 4.54 4.16
C GLU A 161 5.84 4.60 5.41
N PHE A 162 5.79 3.53 6.22
CA PHE A 162 6.62 3.36 7.41
C PHE A 162 7.27 1.98 7.38
N SER A 163 8.61 1.94 7.38
CA SER A 163 9.40 0.73 7.17
C SER A 163 10.13 0.31 8.44
N TYR A 164 10.04 -0.97 8.78
CA TYR A 164 10.66 -1.58 9.95
C TYR A 164 11.49 -2.79 9.55
N GLN A 165 12.78 -2.76 9.84
CA GLN A 165 13.66 -3.88 9.58
C GLN A 165 13.45 -5.00 10.61
N LEU A 166 13.05 -6.18 10.15
CA LEU A 166 12.93 -7.38 10.95
C LEU A 166 14.31 -8.02 11.14
N VAL A 167 14.61 -8.40 12.38
CA VAL A 167 15.83 -9.11 12.73
C VAL A 167 15.51 -10.60 12.88
N LYS A 168 16.42 -11.46 12.42
CA LYS A 168 16.31 -12.91 12.51
C LYS A 168 16.79 -13.41 13.86
#